data_AF-S7U2C4-F1
#
_entry.id   AF-S7U2C4-F1
#
_cell.length_a   1.000
_cell.length_b   1.000
_cell.length_c   1.000
_cell.angle_alpha   90.00
_cell.angle_beta   90.00
_cell.angle_gamma   90.00
#
_symmetry.space_group_name_H-M   'P 1'
#
loop_
_entity.id
_entity.type
_entity.pdbx_description
1 polymer ?
#
loop_
_entity_poly.entity_id
_entity_poly.type
_entity_poly.pdbx_seq_one_letter_code
_entity_poly.pdbx_strand_id
1 'polypeptide(L)'
;MRKNEQGYSLVTTLLVITIFFLLGLTIVTAAVQHAQFTTVRVDDVQSLHEAKTELNEALADLKAQLSAPNFFVDHRIFTPNQWDQFLGTDSPSARENTIAGRLTARYGVTMTDESEQYNIPKDQVFLRALRLSKQFTDGHQVRTVERLIFVTNTPSFLKYALGSNKDVVLNGGVYVEKGNVYAGQDAYASNATNYVKQNGQLTVASPNAGMPRLSSSSVWYTSDGQLMACGQTTSCWTASQTRFSMSGSWTPLWPTDVVEPAPSTKQENEDFIDVDFDLTVADKLLQASDISRTSDSYLEDIQRVQEATDKANALRYLAVELSNRWTPIVIDSTVPIEKAIKQSSKEKPLYLDGSGVLTGDVDIRTDAANKVNQCSSSTGI
;
A
#
# COMPACT_ATOMS: atom_id res chain seq x y z
N MET A 1 -68.05 58.31 -50.30
CA MET A 1 -67.29 57.48 -49.34
C MET A 1 -65.80 57.53 -49.69
N ARG A 2 -65.06 58.51 -49.16
CA ARG A 2 -63.58 58.53 -49.15
C ARG A 2 -63.13 59.84 -48.51
N LYS A 3 -62.50 59.75 -47.34
CA LYS A 3 -61.57 60.71 -46.71
C LYS A 3 -61.66 60.56 -45.18
N ASN A 4 -61.01 59.53 -44.63
CA ASN A 4 -60.43 59.62 -43.28
C ASN A 4 -59.34 58.58 -42.95
N GLU A 5 -58.78 57.85 -43.93
CA GLU A 5 -57.83 56.75 -43.65
C GLU A 5 -56.35 57.15 -43.62
N GLN A 6 -56.02 58.42 -43.89
CA GLN A 6 -54.63 58.88 -43.97
C GLN A 6 -53.95 59.09 -42.61
N GLY A 7 -54.72 59.26 -41.51
CA GLY A 7 -54.18 59.37 -40.15
C GLY A 7 -53.92 58.02 -39.48
N TYR A 8 -54.72 56.99 -39.81
CA TYR A 8 -54.57 55.66 -39.24
C TYR A 8 -53.32 54.95 -39.75
N SER A 9 -52.95 55.11 -41.02
CA SER A 9 -51.78 54.45 -41.62
C SER A 9 -50.45 54.76 -40.92
N LEU A 10 -50.25 56.01 -40.46
CA LEU A 10 -49.07 56.43 -39.70
C LEU A 10 -49.01 55.76 -38.32
N VAL A 11 -50.16 55.68 -37.64
CA VAL A 11 -50.27 55.05 -36.31
C VAL A 11 -50.05 53.54 -36.42
N THR A 12 -50.58 52.88 -37.46
CA THR A 12 -50.35 51.45 -37.68
C THR A 12 -48.89 51.16 -38.01
N THR A 13 -48.22 51.99 -38.82
CA THR A 13 -46.79 51.80 -39.12
C THR A 13 -45.92 52.02 -37.88
N LEU A 14 -46.19 53.05 -37.09
CA LEU A 14 -45.51 53.26 -35.81
C LEU A 14 -45.73 52.10 -34.85
N LEU A 15 -46.97 51.59 -34.72
CA LEU A 15 -47.29 50.44 -33.88
C LEU A 15 -46.52 49.20 -34.33
N VAL A 16 -46.52 48.91 -35.64
CA VAL A 16 -45.81 47.76 -36.22
C VAL A 16 -44.31 47.88 -36.01
N ILE A 17 -43.72 49.05 -36.23
CA ILE A 17 -42.29 49.31 -35.96
C ILE A 17 -41.99 49.12 -34.47
N THR A 18 -42.85 49.60 -33.57
CA THR A 18 -42.65 49.46 -32.11
C THR A 18 -42.73 48.00 -31.67
N ILE A 19 -43.66 47.22 -32.23
CA ILE A 19 -43.76 45.79 -31.97
C ILE A 19 -42.51 45.05 -32.46
N PHE A 20 -42.04 45.37 -33.67
CA PHE A 20 -40.79 44.80 -34.19
C PHE A 20 -39.57 45.23 -33.37
N PHE A 21 -39.55 46.46 -32.85
CA PHE A 21 -38.46 46.95 -31.99
C PHE A 21 -38.47 46.26 -30.63
N LEU A 22 -39.66 46.06 -30.03
CA LEU A 22 -39.81 45.30 -28.79
C LEU A 22 -39.41 43.84 -28.99
N LEU A 23 -39.86 43.20 -30.07
CA LEU A 23 -39.44 41.84 -30.42
C LEU A 23 -37.93 41.75 -30.63
N GLY A 24 -37.35 42.68 -31.39
CA GLY A 24 -35.90 42.75 -31.62
C GLY A 24 -35.12 42.91 -30.31
N LEU A 25 -35.55 43.83 -29.44
CA LEU A 25 -34.93 44.06 -28.14
C LEU A 25 -35.06 42.84 -27.22
N THR A 26 -36.22 42.17 -27.21
CA THR A 26 -36.41 40.95 -26.40
C THR A 26 -35.51 39.81 -26.85
N ILE A 27 -35.33 39.61 -28.16
CA ILE A 27 -34.45 38.57 -28.69
C ILE A 27 -32.99 38.86 -28.33
N VAL A 28 -32.54 40.10 -28.49
CA VAL A 28 -31.17 40.51 -28.11
C VAL A 28 -30.95 40.34 -26.61
N THR A 29 -31.93 40.73 -25.79
CA THR A 29 -31.82 40.58 -24.32
C THR A 29 -31.76 39.11 -23.91
N ALA A 30 -32.61 38.25 -24.51
CA ALA A 30 -32.59 36.81 -24.26
C ALA A 30 -31.27 36.16 -24.74
N ALA A 31 -30.73 36.60 -25.88
CA ALA A 31 -29.45 36.12 -26.40
C ALA A 31 -28.28 36.51 -25.48
N VAL A 32 -28.27 37.74 -24.97
CA VAL A 32 -27.25 38.21 -24.00
C VAL A 32 -27.35 37.44 -22.67
N GLN A 33 -28.56 37.22 -22.16
CA GLN A 33 -28.75 36.41 -20.95
C GLN A 33 -28.27 34.97 -21.13
N HIS A 34 -28.64 34.31 -22.23
CA HIS A 34 -28.15 32.96 -22.53
C HIS A 34 -26.63 32.92 -22.66
N ALA A 35 -26.03 33.89 -23.36
CA ALA A 35 -24.58 33.99 -23.47
C ALA A 35 -23.90 34.12 -22.10
N GLN A 36 -24.42 34.98 -21.21
CA GLN A 36 -23.90 35.11 -19.84
C GLN A 36 -24.02 33.81 -19.04
N PHE A 37 -25.16 33.11 -19.08
CA PHE A 37 -25.31 31.82 -18.41
C PHE A 37 -24.36 30.75 -18.95
N THR A 38 -24.10 30.74 -20.26
CA THR A 38 -23.12 29.82 -20.84
C THR A 38 -21.69 30.16 -20.44
N THR A 39 -21.31 31.45 -20.41
CA THR A 39 -19.97 31.87 -19.98
C THR A 39 -19.73 31.52 -18.52
N VAL A 40 -20.66 31.88 -17.62
CA VAL A 40 -20.54 31.53 -16.19
C VAL A 40 -20.42 30.03 -16.01
N ARG A 41 -21.25 29.23 -16.69
CA ARG A 41 -21.20 27.77 -16.57
C ARG A 41 -19.91 27.16 -17.12
N VAL A 42 -19.33 27.74 -18.18
CA VAL A 42 -18.03 27.31 -18.70
C VAL A 42 -16.93 27.65 -17.71
N ASP A 43 -16.91 28.87 -17.17
CA ASP A 43 -15.94 29.32 -16.18
C ASP A 43 -16.03 28.49 -14.87
N ASP A 44 -17.23 28.16 -14.43
CA ASP A 44 -17.51 27.30 -13.27
C ASP A 44 -16.98 25.86 -13.48
N VAL A 45 -17.25 25.27 -14.65
CA VAL A 45 -16.76 23.93 -14.99
C VAL A 45 -15.25 23.93 -15.12
N GLN A 46 -14.68 24.99 -15.73
CA GLN A 46 -13.24 25.13 -15.91
C GLN A 46 -12.53 25.30 -14.57
N SER A 47 -12.98 26.22 -13.71
CA SER A 47 -12.39 26.46 -12.39
C SER A 47 -12.48 25.24 -11.46
N LEU A 48 -13.60 24.51 -11.50
CA LEU A 48 -13.73 23.23 -10.79
C LEU A 48 -12.77 22.17 -11.35
N HIS A 49 -12.63 22.09 -12.67
CA HIS A 49 -11.73 21.14 -13.31
C HIS A 49 -10.27 21.46 -12.97
N GLU A 50 -9.86 22.72 -13.05
CA GLU A 50 -8.54 23.21 -12.66
C GLU A 50 -8.25 22.88 -11.18
N ALA A 51 -9.17 23.21 -10.27
CA ALA A 51 -9.00 22.92 -8.84
C ALA A 51 -8.87 21.41 -8.55
N LYS A 52 -9.63 20.57 -9.25
CA LYS A 52 -9.51 19.10 -9.16
C LYS A 52 -8.19 18.60 -9.72
N THR A 53 -7.75 19.15 -10.84
CA THR A 53 -6.48 18.79 -11.47
C THR A 53 -5.32 19.14 -10.56
N GLU A 54 -5.25 20.36 -10.04
CA GLU A 54 -4.22 20.78 -9.08
C GLU A 54 -4.23 19.93 -7.80
N LEU A 55 -5.42 19.59 -7.27
CA LEU A 55 -5.54 18.70 -6.11
C LEU A 55 -5.02 17.29 -6.41
N ASN A 56 -5.30 16.74 -7.59
CA ASN A 56 -4.80 15.44 -8.00
C ASN A 56 -3.30 15.45 -8.29
N GLU A 57 -2.77 16.52 -8.86
CA GLU A 57 -1.34 16.71 -9.06
C GLU A 57 -0.60 16.84 -7.73
N ALA A 58 -1.15 17.60 -6.76
CA ALA A 58 -0.63 17.68 -5.40
C ALA A 58 -0.59 16.31 -4.73
N LEU A 59 -1.65 15.51 -4.88
CA LEU A 59 -1.69 14.14 -4.36
C LEU A 59 -0.67 13.22 -5.07
N ALA A 60 -0.50 13.37 -6.38
CA ALA A 60 0.47 12.59 -7.13
C ALA A 60 1.92 12.94 -6.75
N ASP A 61 2.23 14.23 -6.54
CA ASP A 61 3.52 14.70 -6.04
C ASP A 61 3.79 14.17 -4.63
N LEU A 62 2.78 14.24 -3.75
CA LEU A 62 2.85 13.62 -2.42
C LEU A 62 3.16 12.12 -2.51
N LYS A 63 2.39 11.38 -3.31
CA LYS A 63 2.60 9.94 -3.49
C LYS A 63 4.01 9.65 -4.01
N ALA A 64 4.46 10.36 -5.05
CA ALA A 64 5.79 10.18 -5.63
C ALA A 64 6.92 10.42 -4.62
N GLN A 65 6.80 11.45 -3.77
CA GLN A 65 7.79 11.72 -2.73
C GLN A 65 7.83 10.62 -1.67
N LEU A 66 6.66 10.14 -1.21
CA LEU A 66 6.58 9.10 -0.17
C LEU A 66 6.97 7.71 -0.68
N SER A 67 6.79 7.45 -1.97
CA SER A 67 7.19 6.18 -2.60
C SER A 67 8.68 6.11 -2.96
N ALA A 68 9.47 7.14 -2.63
CA ALA A 68 10.90 7.11 -2.86
C ALA A 68 11.56 5.95 -2.06
N PRO A 69 12.48 5.18 -2.67
CA PRO A 69 13.27 4.20 -1.93
C PRO A 69 13.97 4.87 -0.74
N ASN A 70 14.05 4.19 0.41
CA ASN A 70 14.70 4.69 1.63
C ASN A 70 14.17 6.02 2.19
N PHE A 71 12.96 6.45 1.77
CA PHE A 71 12.38 7.72 2.16
C PHE A 71 12.55 8.08 3.65
N PHE A 72 12.24 7.15 4.56
CA PHE A 72 12.38 7.38 6.00
C PHE A 72 13.82 7.57 6.46
N VAL A 73 14.77 6.84 5.87
CA VAL A 73 16.20 6.89 6.22
C VAL A 73 16.81 8.19 5.73
N ASP A 74 16.55 8.55 4.46
CA ASP A 74 17.09 9.75 3.81
C ASP A 74 16.61 11.04 4.50
N HIS A 75 15.35 11.03 4.93
CA HIS A 75 14.75 12.16 5.65
C HIS A 75 14.89 12.07 7.18
N ARG A 76 15.59 11.03 7.69
CA ARG A 76 15.84 10.79 9.13
C ARG A 76 14.56 10.76 9.98
N ILE A 77 13.50 10.16 9.45
CA ILE A 77 12.19 10.04 10.07
C ILE A 77 12.11 8.68 10.78
N PHE A 78 12.35 8.65 12.09
CA PHE A 78 12.37 7.42 12.89
C PHE A 78 11.31 7.40 13.99
N THR A 79 10.57 8.49 14.17
CA THR A 79 9.54 8.65 15.21
C THR A 79 8.29 9.33 14.63
N PRO A 80 7.10 9.09 15.20
CA PRO A 80 5.88 9.77 14.76
C PRO A 80 5.95 11.30 14.86
N ASN A 81 6.68 11.85 15.83
CA ASN A 81 6.86 13.29 15.94
C ASN A 81 7.69 13.88 14.78
N GLN A 82 8.75 13.18 14.36
CA GLN A 82 9.52 13.57 13.18
C GLN A 82 8.69 13.48 11.91
N TRP A 83 7.77 12.52 11.86
CA TRP A 83 6.82 12.38 10.76
C TRP A 83 5.86 13.57 10.67
N ASP A 84 5.30 14.02 11.79
CA ASP A 84 4.45 15.22 11.84
C ASP A 84 5.21 16.50 11.41
N GLN A 85 6.45 16.64 11.85
CA GLN A 85 7.31 17.75 11.44
C GLN A 85 7.62 17.73 9.94
N PHE A 86 7.83 16.55 9.37
CA PHE A 86 8.09 16.39 7.94
C PHE A 86 6.85 16.72 7.11
N LEU A 87 5.69 16.21 7.52
CA LEU A 87 4.40 16.52 6.89
C LEU A 87 4.06 18.02 7.02
N GLY A 88 4.49 18.64 8.12
CA GLY A 88 4.14 20.02 8.47
C GLY A 88 2.79 20.14 9.16
N THR A 89 2.39 19.09 9.88
CA THR A 89 1.14 19.01 10.65
C THR A 89 1.35 19.32 12.14
N ASP A 90 2.60 19.57 12.56
CA ASP A 90 2.99 19.93 13.93
C ASP A 90 2.64 21.37 14.32
N SER A 91 2.17 22.18 13.38
CA SER A 91 1.95 23.62 13.53
C SER A 91 0.70 24.08 12.75
N PRO A 92 -0.03 25.12 13.22
CA PRO A 92 -1.18 25.68 12.50
C PRO A 92 -0.83 26.24 11.12
N SER A 93 0.41 26.70 10.94
CA SER A 93 0.95 27.16 9.67
C SER A 93 2.08 26.25 9.22
N ALA A 94 1.94 25.70 8.01
CA ALA A 94 2.96 24.89 7.39
C ALA A 94 4.19 25.72 7.04
N ARG A 95 5.39 25.21 7.38
CA ARG A 95 6.66 25.85 6.99
C ARG A 95 6.96 25.51 5.53
N GLU A 96 7.64 26.39 4.79
CA GLU A 96 7.90 26.21 3.35
C GLU A 96 8.66 24.90 3.02
N ASN A 97 9.48 24.41 3.96
CA ASN A 97 10.27 23.19 3.80
C ASN A 97 9.51 21.90 4.12
N THR A 98 8.25 21.95 4.57
CA THR A 98 7.43 20.76 4.84
C THR A 98 6.63 20.35 3.61
N ILE A 99 6.08 19.13 3.61
CA ILE A 99 5.17 18.68 2.56
C ILE A 99 3.98 19.65 2.42
N ALA A 100 3.31 19.97 3.52
CA ALA A 100 2.18 20.89 3.52
C ALA A 100 2.54 22.25 2.89
N GLY A 101 3.69 22.83 3.28
CA GLY A 101 4.14 24.12 2.77
C GLY A 101 4.43 24.08 1.27
N ARG A 102 5.10 23.02 0.79
CA ARG A 102 5.36 22.83 -0.64
C ARG A 102 4.09 22.66 -1.46
N LEU A 103 3.13 21.86 -0.98
CA LEU A 103 1.86 21.67 -1.67
C LEU A 103 1.05 22.98 -1.75
N THR A 104 1.06 23.77 -0.67
CA THR A 104 0.42 25.09 -0.67
C THR A 104 1.12 26.06 -1.61
N ALA A 105 2.45 26.15 -1.60
CA ALA A 105 3.21 27.06 -2.46
C ALA A 105 3.08 26.71 -3.94
N ARG A 106 3.09 25.42 -4.29
CA ARG A 106 3.09 24.95 -5.68
C ARG A 106 1.70 24.83 -6.29
N TYR A 107 0.73 24.31 -5.54
CA TYR A 107 -0.60 23.97 -6.04
C TYR A 107 -1.72 24.78 -5.36
N GLY A 108 -1.40 25.64 -4.38
CA GLY A 108 -2.43 26.30 -3.55
C GLY A 108 -3.29 25.32 -2.75
N VAL A 109 -2.82 24.08 -2.56
CA VAL A 109 -3.51 23.04 -1.81
C VAL A 109 -3.11 23.12 -0.36
N THR A 110 -4.08 23.26 0.53
CA THR A 110 -3.86 23.20 1.98
C THR A 110 -4.02 21.77 2.47
N MET A 111 -3.25 21.39 3.48
CA MET A 111 -3.29 20.08 4.11
C MET A 111 -3.61 20.25 5.60
N THR A 112 -4.69 19.64 6.06
CA THR A 112 -5.12 19.67 7.46
C THR A 112 -5.10 18.27 8.06
N ASP A 113 -4.58 18.14 9.28
CA ASP A 113 -4.61 16.88 10.02
C ASP A 113 -5.97 16.69 10.70
N GLU A 114 -6.67 15.60 10.36
CA GLU A 114 -7.96 15.20 10.93
C GLU A 114 -7.86 13.90 11.71
N SER A 115 -6.64 13.45 12.04
CA SER A 115 -6.40 12.15 12.69
C SER A 115 -7.14 11.98 14.03
N GLU A 116 -7.40 13.08 14.74
CA GLU A 116 -8.18 13.06 15.99
C GLU A 116 -9.62 12.58 15.79
N GLN A 117 -10.24 12.88 14.64
CA GLN A 117 -11.61 12.44 14.33
C GLN A 117 -11.72 10.91 14.20
N TYR A 118 -10.59 10.24 13.95
CA TYR A 118 -10.48 8.81 13.74
C TYR A 118 -9.87 8.06 14.93
N ASN A 119 -9.64 8.73 16.07
CA ASN A 119 -8.99 8.16 17.25
C ASN A 119 -7.62 7.53 16.96
N ILE A 120 -6.83 8.12 16.08
CA ILE A 120 -5.51 7.59 15.71
C ILE A 120 -4.49 8.00 16.79
N PRO A 121 -3.78 7.05 17.44
CA PRO A 121 -2.76 7.35 18.45
C PRO A 121 -1.46 7.84 17.79
N LYS A 122 -1.44 9.13 17.42
CA LYS A 122 -0.36 9.76 16.64
C LYS A 122 1.03 9.67 17.27
N ASP A 123 1.11 9.48 18.58
CA ASP A 123 2.35 9.29 19.35
C ASP A 123 2.96 7.88 19.19
N GLN A 124 2.15 6.91 18.74
CA GLN A 124 2.54 5.50 18.63
C GLN A 124 2.68 5.02 17.20
N VAL A 125 1.86 5.55 16.28
CA VAL A 125 1.81 5.10 14.89
C VAL A 125 2.12 6.23 13.90
N PHE A 126 2.61 5.87 12.72
CA PHE A 126 2.84 6.80 11.61
C PHE A 126 1.57 7.11 10.79
N LEU A 127 0.45 6.44 11.09
CA LEU A 127 -0.82 6.67 10.41
C LEU A 127 -1.31 8.10 10.63
N ARG A 128 -1.69 8.81 9.56
CA ARG A 128 -2.34 10.12 9.60
C ARG A 128 -3.53 10.17 8.67
N ALA A 129 -4.63 10.77 9.12
CA ALA A 129 -5.76 11.14 8.29
C ALA A 129 -5.60 12.60 7.89
N LEU A 130 -5.31 12.88 6.61
CA LEU A 130 -5.00 14.20 6.12
C LEU A 130 -6.06 14.63 5.10
N ARG A 131 -6.61 15.83 5.27
CA ARG A 131 -7.53 16.43 4.30
C ARG A 131 -6.79 17.44 3.46
N LEU A 132 -6.73 17.16 2.16
CA LEU A 132 -6.23 18.10 1.15
C LEU A 132 -7.40 18.94 0.66
N SER A 133 -7.25 20.26 0.63
CA SER A 133 -8.30 21.16 0.17
C SER A 133 -7.79 22.29 -0.72
N LYS A 134 -8.57 22.65 -1.74
CA LYS A 134 -8.30 23.74 -2.67
C LYS A 134 -9.55 24.60 -2.85
N GLN A 135 -9.42 25.89 -2.60
CA GLN A 135 -10.48 26.85 -2.89
C GLN A 135 -10.44 27.28 -4.35
N PHE A 136 -11.62 27.46 -4.94
CA PHE A 136 -11.81 28.00 -6.28
C PHE A 136 -13.04 28.90 -6.30
N THR A 137 -13.12 29.76 -7.31
CA THR A 137 -14.25 30.67 -7.48
C THR A 137 -15.20 30.12 -8.54
N ASP A 138 -16.43 29.84 -8.13
CA ASP A 138 -17.57 29.42 -8.95
C ASP A 138 -18.46 30.66 -9.18
N GLY A 139 -18.19 31.39 -10.26
CA GLY A 139 -18.80 32.69 -10.56
C GLY A 139 -18.56 33.73 -9.46
N HIS A 140 -19.52 33.85 -8.53
CA HIS A 140 -19.47 34.77 -7.39
C HIS A 140 -19.32 34.07 -6.02
N GLN A 141 -19.27 32.73 -5.99
CA GLN A 141 -19.14 31.96 -4.77
C GLN A 141 -17.75 31.35 -4.66
N VAL A 142 -17.15 31.40 -3.47
CA VAL A 142 -15.95 30.62 -3.18
C VAL A 142 -16.39 29.23 -2.75
N ARG A 143 -15.89 28.20 -3.44
CA ARG A 143 -16.12 26.79 -3.14
C ARG A 143 -14.80 26.08 -2.89
N THR A 144 -14.86 24.92 -2.24
CA THR A 144 -13.69 24.13 -1.90
C THR A 144 -13.84 22.72 -2.46
N VAL A 145 -12.81 22.20 -3.11
CA VAL A 145 -12.67 20.77 -3.41
C VAL A 145 -11.82 20.15 -2.32
N GLU A 146 -12.26 19.03 -1.77
CA GLU A 146 -11.59 18.34 -0.67
C GLU A 146 -11.34 16.88 -1.01
N ARG A 147 -10.24 16.33 -0.47
CA ARG A 147 -9.92 14.91 -0.53
C ARG A 147 -9.28 14.46 0.77
N LEU A 148 -9.92 13.49 1.42
CA LEU A 148 -9.35 12.80 2.58
C LEU A 148 -8.42 11.68 2.12
N ILE A 149 -7.23 11.62 2.69
CA ILE A 149 -6.24 10.56 2.46
C ILE A 149 -5.75 10.01 3.80
N PHE A 150 -5.38 8.73 3.79
CA PHE A 150 -4.67 8.10 4.90
C PHE A 150 -3.24 7.84 4.47
N VAL A 151 -2.28 8.32 5.25
CA VAL A 151 -0.86 8.12 4.98
C VAL A 151 -0.29 7.26 6.10
N THR A 152 0.37 6.16 5.75
CA THR A 152 0.92 5.22 6.71
C THR A 152 2.16 4.51 6.17
N ASN A 153 3.01 4.01 7.07
CA ASN A 153 4.07 3.06 6.78
C ASN A 153 3.66 1.61 7.07
N THR A 154 2.40 1.37 7.42
CA THR A 154 1.87 0.03 7.68
C THR A 154 1.94 -0.80 6.40
N PRO A 155 2.63 -1.95 6.40
CA PRO A 155 2.68 -2.83 5.24
C PRO A 155 1.29 -3.31 4.82
N SER A 156 1.05 -3.40 3.52
CA SER A 156 -0.25 -3.77 2.98
C SER A 156 -0.66 -5.19 3.34
N PHE A 157 0.27 -6.09 3.67
CA PHE A 157 -0.09 -7.47 4.07
C PHE A 157 -0.97 -7.53 5.33
N LEU A 158 -0.96 -6.49 6.20
CA LEU A 158 -1.82 -6.42 7.39
C LEU A 158 -3.28 -6.05 7.06
N LYS A 159 -3.57 -5.59 5.83
CA LYS A 159 -4.94 -5.34 5.33
C LYS A 159 -5.66 -6.63 4.94
N TYR A 160 -4.90 -7.69 4.67
CA TYR A 160 -5.40 -8.93 4.09
C TYR A 160 -5.21 -10.10 5.08
N ALA A 161 -6.04 -11.13 4.95
CA ALA A 161 -5.83 -12.36 5.73
C ALA A 161 -4.56 -13.10 5.26
N LEU A 162 -4.30 -13.03 3.96
CA LEU A 162 -3.12 -13.58 3.28
C LEU A 162 -2.75 -12.61 2.16
N GLY A 163 -1.47 -12.28 2.00
CA GLY A 163 -1.06 -11.25 1.04
C GLY A 163 0.39 -11.43 0.58
N SER A 164 0.63 -11.31 -0.73
CA SER A 164 1.96 -11.24 -1.32
C SER A 164 1.98 -10.25 -2.49
N ASN A 165 3.06 -9.48 -2.63
CA ASN A 165 3.31 -8.65 -3.82
C ASN A 165 3.62 -9.48 -5.09
N LYS A 166 3.78 -10.80 -4.92
CA LYS A 166 4.00 -11.77 -6.00
C LYS A 166 2.83 -12.75 -6.04
N ASP A 167 3.13 -14.00 -6.35
CA ASP A 167 2.17 -15.08 -6.31
C ASP A 167 1.78 -15.41 -4.86
N VAL A 168 0.51 -15.77 -4.66
CA VAL A 168 0.04 -16.42 -3.43
C VAL A 168 -0.25 -17.88 -3.77
N VAL A 169 0.48 -18.80 -3.15
CA VAL A 169 0.34 -20.24 -3.40
C VAL A 169 -0.14 -20.92 -2.12
N LEU A 170 -1.40 -21.34 -2.13
CA LEU A 170 -2.06 -22.04 -1.04
C LEU A 170 -2.12 -23.54 -1.36
N ASN A 171 -1.12 -24.27 -0.88
CA ASN A 171 -1.03 -25.72 -1.04
C ASN A 171 -1.67 -26.43 0.16
N GLY A 172 -2.57 -27.37 -0.11
CA GLY A 172 -3.41 -27.98 0.90
C GLY A 172 -4.68 -27.17 1.16
N GLY A 173 -5.56 -27.71 2.00
CA GLY A 173 -6.80 -27.00 2.26
C GLY A 173 -6.56 -25.78 3.14
N VAL A 174 -7.16 -24.66 2.73
CA VAL A 174 -7.08 -23.38 3.43
C VAL A 174 -8.49 -22.91 3.70
N TYR A 175 -8.72 -22.47 4.94
CA TYR A 175 -9.98 -21.86 5.36
C TYR A 175 -9.68 -20.45 5.85
N VAL A 176 -10.19 -19.44 5.13
CA VAL A 176 -10.11 -18.04 5.52
C VAL A 176 -11.48 -17.62 6.04
N GLU A 177 -11.65 -17.58 7.36
CA GLU A 177 -12.95 -17.25 7.97
C GLU A 177 -13.35 -15.78 7.72
N LYS A 178 -12.37 -14.87 7.82
CA LYS A 178 -12.55 -13.42 7.64
C LYS A 178 -11.34 -12.80 6.94
N GLY A 179 -11.61 -11.84 6.07
CA GLY A 179 -10.60 -11.08 5.34
C GLY A 179 -10.41 -11.55 3.90
N ASN A 180 -9.77 -10.71 3.11
CA ASN A 180 -9.51 -10.96 1.69
C ASN A 180 -8.10 -11.54 1.52
N VAL A 181 -7.86 -12.21 0.39
CA VAL A 181 -6.53 -12.66 -0.04
C VAL A 181 -6.03 -11.73 -1.15
N TYR A 182 -4.80 -11.22 -1.00
CA TYR A 182 -4.15 -10.38 -2.00
C TYR A 182 -3.02 -11.12 -2.70
N ALA A 183 -3.05 -11.16 -4.03
CA ALA A 183 -1.92 -11.57 -4.84
C ALA A 183 -1.57 -10.43 -5.81
N GLY A 184 -0.31 -10.00 -5.81
CA GLY A 184 0.19 -9.00 -6.76
C GLY A 184 0.35 -9.56 -8.18
N GLN A 185 0.44 -10.89 -8.29
CA GLN A 185 0.46 -11.63 -9.55
C GLN A 185 -0.65 -12.69 -9.52
N ASP A 186 -0.30 -13.98 -9.52
CA ASP A 186 -1.31 -15.04 -9.54
C ASP A 186 -1.65 -15.51 -8.13
N ALA A 187 -2.93 -15.75 -7.85
CA ALA A 187 -3.37 -16.45 -6.64
C ALA A 187 -3.72 -17.87 -7.01
N TYR A 188 -3.18 -18.85 -6.29
CA TYR A 188 -3.44 -20.26 -6.50
C TYR A 188 -3.85 -20.90 -5.19
N ALA A 189 -4.88 -21.75 -5.27
CA ALA A 189 -5.28 -22.59 -4.15
C ALA A 189 -5.62 -24.00 -4.61
N SER A 190 -5.17 -24.98 -3.83
CA SER A 190 -5.42 -26.39 -4.12
C SER A 190 -5.46 -27.22 -2.87
N ASN A 191 -6.40 -28.15 -2.82
CA ASN A 191 -6.40 -29.21 -1.81
C ASN A 191 -5.31 -30.28 -2.02
N ALA A 192 -4.56 -30.25 -3.12
CA ALA A 192 -3.38 -31.08 -3.33
C ALA A 192 -2.15 -30.46 -2.65
N THR A 193 -1.27 -31.30 -2.11
CA THR A 193 -0.06 -30.83 -1.43
C THR A 193 1.15 -30.94 -2.35
N ASN A 194 1.70 -29.79 -2.74
CA ASN A 194 2.99 -29.69 -3.41
C ASN A 194 4.07 -29.45 -2.35
N TYR A 195 5.02 -30.38 -2.18
CA TYR A 195 6.08 -30.25 -1.18
C TYR A 195 7.44 -30.74 -1.68
N VAL A 196 8.49 -30.23 -1.06
CA VAL A 196 9.88 -30.65 -1.26
C VAL A 196 10.25 -31.58 -0.12
N LYS A 197 10.62 -32.82 -0.44
CA LYS A 197 11.14 -33.77 0.56
C LYS A 197 12.51 -33.31 1.05
N GLN A 198 12.95 -33.83 2.20
CA GLN A 198 14.27 -33.51 2.78
C GLN A 198 15.45 -33.76 1.81
N ASN A 199 15.31 -34.70 0.88
CA ASN A 199 16.30 -34.98 -0.16
C ASN A 199 16.23 -34.03 -1.38
N GLY A 200 15.46 -32.95 -1.31
CA GLY A 200 15.25 -31.99 -2.40
C GLY A 200 14.24 -32.45 -3.47
N GLN A 201 13.64 -33.63 -3.33
CA GLN A 201 12.70 -34.14 -4.33
C GLN A 201 11.35 -33.41 -4.26
N LEU A 202 10.98 -32.73 -5.34
CA LEU A 202 9.65 -32.16 -5.56
C LEU A 202 8.62 -33.29 -5.72
N THR A 203 7.58 -33.28 -4.88
CA THR A 203 6.52 -34.29 -4.88
C THR A 203 5.16 -33.62 -4.86
N VAL A 204 4.25 -34.10 -5.73
CA VAL A 204 2.83 -33.74 -5.73
C VAL A 204 2.07 -34.89 -5.07
N ALA A 205 1.47 -34.65 -3.90
CA ALA A 205 0.59 -35.62 -3.26
C ALA A 205 -0.87 -35.44 -3.69
N SER A 206 -1.55 -36.58 -3.84
CA SER A 206 -2.99 -36.65 -4.10
C SER A 206 -3.81 -35.92 -3.01
N PRO A 207 -5.02 -35.40 -3.29
CA PRO A 207 -5.80 -34.50 -2.41
C PRO A 207 -6.27 -35.03 -1.05
N ASN A 208 -5.73 -36.14 -0.57
CA ASN A 208 -6.16 -36.75 0.69
C ASN A 208 -5.33 -36.26 1.89
N ALA A 209 -4.69 -35.10 1.80
CA ALA A 209 -3.93 -34.47 2.89
C ALA A 209 -4.80 -33.92 4.04
N GLY A 210 -6.02 -34.46 4.24
CA GLY A 210 -6.84 -34.20 5.43
C GLY A 210 -7.96 -33.16 5.30
N MET A 211 -8.34 -32.72 4.09
CA MET A 211 -9.47 -31.79 3.89
C MET A 211 -10.64 -32.41 3.10
N PRO A 212 -11.90 -32.02 3.37
CA PRO A 212 -13.05 -32.48 2.60
C PRO A 212 -12.90 -32.05 1.13
N ARG A 213 -13.10 -32.98 0.20
CA ARG A 213 -13.30 -32.64 -1.21
C ARG A 213 -14.68 -32.00 -1.34
N LEU A 214 -14.74 -30.68 -1.38
CA LEU A 214 -15.99 -29.95 -1.62
C LEU A 214 -16.51 -30.20 -3.06
N SER A 215 -15.62 -30.49 -4.02
CA SER A 215 -15.96 -30.91 -5.40
C SER A 215 -14.82 -31.59 -6.15
N SER A 216 -15.15 -32.09 -7.34
CA SER A 216 -14.19 -32.60 -8.35
C SER A 216 -13.20 -31.56 -8.90
N SER A 217 -13.49 -30.26 -8.78
CA SER A 217 -12.65 -29.12 -9.21
C SER A 217 -12.20 -28.25 -8.03
N SER A 218 -11.57 -28.88 -7.06
CA SER A 218 -11.04 -28.27 -5.83
C SER A 218 -9.68 -27.57 -6.02
N VAL A 219 -9.27 -27.34 -7.27
CA VAL A 219 -8.03 -26.65 -7.64
C VAL A 219 -8.40 -25.45 -8.50
N TRP A 220 -8.02 -24.27 -8.06
CA TRP A 220 -8.30 -23.02 -8.77
C TRP A 220 -7.11 -22.07 -8.70
N TYR A 221 -7.02 -21.19 -9.70
CA TYR A 221 -6.13 -20.04 -9.68
C TYR A 221 -6.84 -18.83 -10.27
N THR A 222 -6.35 -17.64 -9.94
CA THR A 222 -6.78 -16.40 -10.56
C THR A 222 -5.63 -15.82 -11.34
N SER A 223 -5.88 -15.47 -12.60
CA SER A 223 -4.93 -14.75 -13.45
C SER A 223 -5.69 -13.73 -14.28
N ASP A 224 -5.16 -12.51 -14.39
CA ASP A 224 -5.82 -11.38 -15.06
C ASP A 224 -7.27 -11.15 -14.61
N GLY A 225 -7.54 -11.38 -13.31
CA GLY A 225 -8.87 -11.21 -12.70
C GLY A 225 -9.88 -12.31 -13.04
N GLN A 226 -9.53 -13.32 -13.83
CA GLN A 226 -10.39 -14.47 -14.13
C GLN A 226 -10.09 -15.63 -13.18
N LEU A 227 -11.15 -16.22 -12.62
CA LEU A 227 -11.06 -17.43 -11.82
C LEU A 227 -11.09 -18.65 -12.74
N MET A 228 -10.01 -19.43 -12.69
CA MET A 228 -9.79 -20.61 -13.49
C MET A 228 -9.75 -21.83 -12.58
N ALA A 229 -10.39 -22.92 -12.99
CA ALA A 229 -10.42 -24.17 -12.24
C ALA A 229 -9.87 -25.32 -13.07
N CYS A 230 -9.36 -26.34 -12.38
CA CYS A 230 -8.92 -27.60 -12.97
C CYS A 230 -9.65 -28.75 -12.27
N GLY A 231 -10.45 -29.49 -13.05
CA GLY A 231 -11.28 -30.62 -12.56
C GLY A 231 -10.55 -31.95 -12.36
N GLN A 232 -9.22 -31.98 -12.49
CA GLN A 232 -8.42 -33.21 -12.46
C GLN A 232 -7.31 -33.13 -11.42
N THR A 233 -7.56 -33.68 -10.23
CA THR A 233 -6.72 -33.50 -9.02
C THR A 233 -5.23 -33.88 -9.12
N THR A 234 -4.80 -34.62 -10.15
CA THR A 234 -3.40 -35.08 -10.32
C THR A 234 -2.73 -34.63 -11.62
N SER A 235 -3.47 -34.02 -12.55
CA SER A 235 -2.93 -33.54 -13.83
C SER A 235 -2.88 -32.02 -13.95
N CYS A 236 -3.34 -31.29 -12.92
CA CYS A 236 -3.22 -29.83 -12.85
C CYS A 236 -1.76 -29.35 -12.67
N TRP A 237 -0.87 -30.24 -12.22
CA TRP A 237 0.53 -29.92 -11.93
C TRP A 237 1.48 -31.01 -12.38
N THR A 238 2.65 -30.59 -12.86
CA THR A 238 3.83 -31.42 -13.05
C THR A 238 4.97 -30.90 -12.19
N ALA A 239 5.76 -31.82 -11.62
CA ALA A 239 7.00 -31.50 -10.94
C ALA A 239 8.17 -31.77 -11.88
N SER A 240 9.02 -30.77 -12.09
CA SER A 240 10.35 -30.94 -12.70
C SER A 240 11.41 -31.10 -11.61
N GLN A 241 12.70 -31.11 -11.97
CA GLN A 241 13.79 -31.17 -10.97
C GLN A 241 13.88 -29.91 -10.09
N THR A 242 13.38 -28.77 -10.55
CA THR A 242 13.59 -27.47 -9.87
C THR A 242 12.32 -26.65 -9.66
N ARG A 243 11.19 -27.02 -10.26
CA ARG A 243 9.94 -26.26 -10.12
C ARG A 243 8.70 -27.12 -10.25
N PHE A 244 7.62 -26.64 -9.65
CA PHE A 244 6.27 -27.04 -10.02
C PHE A 244 5.81 -26.21 -11.23
N SER A 245 5.12 -26.82 -12.18
CA SER A 245 4.50 -26.16 -13.33
C SER A 245 3.05 -26.58 -13.47
N MET A 246 2.18 -25.60 -13.76
CA MET A 246 0.80 -25.88 -14.11
C MET A 246 0.74 -26.73 -15.37
N SER A 247 -0.13 -27.74 -15.37
CA SER A 247 -0.42 -28.63 -16.50
C SER A 247 -1.92 -28.90 -16.58
N GLY A 248 -2.39 -29.52 -17.66
CA GLY A 248 -3.82 -29.84 -17.82
C GLY A 248 -4.68 -28.70 -18.37
N SER A 249 -5.97 -28.99 -18.57
CA SER A 249 -6.93 -28.04 -19.15
C SER A 249 -7.60 -27.21 -18.06
N TRP A 250 -7.13 -25.99 -17.89
CA TRP A 250 -7.76 -25.00 -17.00
C TRP A 250 -8.94 -24.34 -17.72
N THR A 251 -10.08 -24.24 -17.03
CA THR A 251 -11.30 -23.65 -17.60
C THR A 251 -11.84 -22.55 -16.68
N PRO A 252 -12.46 -21.49 -17.24
CA PRO A 252 -13.06 -20.40 -16.47
C PRO A 252 -14.42 -20.81 -15.90
N LEU A 253 -14.48 -21.94 -15.18
CA LEU A 253 -15.73 -22.47 -14.64
C LEU A 253 -15.53 -22.88 -13.19
N TRP A 254 -16.21 -22.18 -12.27
CA TRP A 254 -16.34 -22.66 -10.91
C TRP A 254 -17.21 -23.93 -10.89
N PRO A 255 -16.84 -24.97 -10.12
CA PRO A 255 -17.69 -26.14 -9.94
C PRO A 255 -19.12 -25.78 -9.56
N THR A 256 -20.09 -26.34 -10.27
CA THR A 256 -21.52 -26.19 -9.95
C THR A 256 -21.98 -27.16 -8.85
N ASP A 257 -21.15 -28.12 -8.48
CA ASP A 257 -21.40 -29.12 -7.43
C ASP A 257 -20.98 -28.66 -6.02
N VAL A 258 -20.37 -27.47 -5.88
CA VAL A 258 -20.04 -26.86 -4.58
C VAL A 258 -21.21 -25.97 -4.10
N VAL A 259 -21.57 -26.10 -2.83
CA VAL A 259 -22.63 -25.28 -2.18
C VAL A 259 -22.19 -23.82 -2.00
N GLU A 260 -20.89 -23.61 -1.80
CA GLU A 260 -20.30 -22.27 -1.65
C GLU A 260 -20.14 -21.57 -3.01
N PRO A 261 -20.48 -20.28 -3.10
CA PRO A 261 -20.29 -19.49 -4.31
C PRO A 261 -18.80 -19.36 -4.64
N ALA A 262 -18.50 -19.14 -5.91
CA ALA A 262 -17.14 -18.80 -6.34
C ALA A 262 -16.61 -17.59 -5.56
N PRO A 263 -15.32 -17.56 -5.17
CA PRO A 263 -14.70 -16.36 -4.64
C PRO A 263 -14.81 -15.24 -5.67
N SER A 264 -15.16 -14.04 -5.21
CA SER A 264 -15.18 -12.85 -6.06
C SER A 264 -13.76 -12.33 -6.25
N THR A 265 -13.38 -12.10 -7.50
CA THR A 265 -12.11 -11.46 -7.86
C THR A 265 -12.34 -9.98 -8.10
N LYS A 266 -11.43 -9.14 -7.58
CA LYS A 266 -11.44 -7.70 -7.83
C LYS A 266 -10.01 -7.23 -7.98
N GLN A 267 -9.75 -6.42 -9.00
CA GLN A 267 -8.48 -5.73 -9.15
C GLN A 267 -8.34 -4.68 -8.05
N GLU A 268 -7.25 -4.76 -7.28
CA GLU A 268 -6.89 -3.74 -6.30
C GLU A 268 -6.23 -2.57 -7.02
N ASN A 269 -6.70 -1.36 -6.72
CA ASN A 269 -6.21 -0.13 -7.34
C ASN A 269 -5.24 0.65 -6.43
N GLU A 270 -4.99 0.13 -5.23
CA GLU A 270 -3.99 0.63 -4.29
C GLU A 270 -2.67 -0.11 -4.49
N ASP A 271 -1.56 0.60 -4.31
CA ASP A 271 -0.24 -0.01 -4.36
C ASP A 271 -0.06 -0.93 -3.15
N PHE A 272 0.53 -2.11 -3.37
CA PHE A 272 0.90 -3.00 -2.27
C PHE A 272 2.24 -2.54 -1.69
N ILE A 273 2.19 -2.08 -0.43
CA ILE A 273 3.36 -1.69 0.35
C ILE A 273 3.95 -2.97 0.95
N ASP A 274 5.05 -3.42 0.36
CA ASP A 274 5.80 -4.60 0.83
C ASP A 274 6.85 -4.21 1.88
N VAL A 275 7.37 -5.21 2.59
CA VAL A 275 8.51 -5.04 3.50
C VAL A 275 9.79 -5.40 2.77
N ASP A 276 10.77 -4.49 2.77
CA ASP A 276 12.12 -4.83 2.33
C ASP A 276 12.80 -5.66 3.44
N PHE A 277 12.69 -6.99 3.31
CA PHE A 277 13.27 -7.92 4.28
C PHE A 277 14.79 -7.81 4.34
N ASP A 278 15.47 -7.56 3.22
CA ASP A 278 16.92 -7.44 3.20
C ASP A 278 17.38 -6.24 4.04
N LEU A 279 16.75 -5.09 3.83
CA LEU A 279 17.02 -3.90 4.65
C LEU A 279 16.59 -4.08 6.10
N THR A 280 15.48 -4.80 6.34
CA THR A 280 15.04 -5.12 7.70
C THR A 280 16.07 -5.99 8.42
N VAL A 281 16.67 -6.97 7.74
CA VAL A 281 17.74 -7.78 8.30
C VAL A 281 18.95 -6.90 8.61
N ALA A 282 19.39 -6.04 7.68
CA ALA A 282 20.48 -5.10 7.94
C ALA A 282 20.21 -4.21 9.18
N ASP A 283 19.02 -3.61 9.25
CA ASP A 283 18.57 -2.80 10.38
C ASP A 283 18.65 -3.54 11.72
N LYS A 284 18.23 -4.81 11.74
CA LYS A 284 18.26 -5.65 12.95
C LYS A 284 19.67 -6.11 13.32
N LEU A 285 20.54 -6.39 12.34
CA LEU A 285 21.95 -6.70 12.61
C LEU A 285 22.69 -5.50 13.22
N LEU A 286 22.44 -4.30 12.70
CA LEU A 286 23.02 -3.05 13.21
C LEU A 286 22.53 -2.74 14.63
N GLN A 287 21.21 -2.85 14.87
CA GLN A 287 20.63 -2.69 16.21
C GLN A 287 21.17 -3.70 17.22
N ALA A 288 21.24 -4.98 16.83
CA ALA A 288 21.83 -6.00 17.68
C ALA A 288 23.28 -5.64 18.06
N SER A 289 24.00 -4.99 17.15
CA SER A 289 25.39 -4.56 17.34
C SER A 289 25.58 -3.23 18.08
N ASP A 290 24.51 -2.73 18.71
CA ASP A 290 24.45 -1.45 19.43
C ASP A 290 24.81 -0.23 18.55
N ILE A 291 24.49 -0.31 17.26
CA ILE A 291 24.67 0.80 16.31
C ILE A 291 23.36 1.59 16.23
N SER A 292 23.42 2.86 16.62
CA SER A 292 22.26 3.75 16.63
C SER A 292 21.78 4.11 15.22
N ARG A 293 20.46 4.09 14.98
CA ARG A 293 19.83 4.50 13.70
C ARG A 293 20.11 5.94 13.27
N THR A 294 20.61 6.76 14.19
CA THR A 294 20.95 8.16 13.96
C THR A 294 22.43 8.39 13.65
N SER A 295 23.26 7.34 13.75
CA SER A 295 24.69 7.43 13.45
C SER A 295 24.96 7.43 11.95
N ASP A 296 26.01 8.13 11.52
CA ASP A 296 26.40 8.13 10.11
C ASP A 296 26.82 6.73 9.64
N SER A 297 27.46 5.94 10.50
CA SER A 297 27.79 4.53 10.21
C SER A 297 26.56 3.68 9.90
N TYR A 298 25.45 3.89 10.61
CA TYR A 298 24.20 3.17 10.32
C TYR A 298 23.68 3.52 8.92
N LEU A 299 23.70 4.80 8.56
CA LEU A 299 23.22 5.27 7.26
C LEU A 299 24.09 4.72 6.13
N GLU A 300 25.41 4.74 6.30
CA GLU A 300 26.38 4.18 5.34
C GLU A 300 26.16 2.67 5.14
N ASP A 301 25.94 1.91 6.22
CA ASP A 301 25.73 0.46 6.15
C ASP A 301 24.40 0.10 5.45
N ILE A 302 23.31 0.80 5.79
CA ILE A 302 22.01 0.62 5.14
C ILE A 302 22.09 0.97 3.65
N GLN A 303 22.73 2.09 3.31
CA GLN A 303 22.91 2.51 1.92
C GLN A 303 23.74 1.48 1.13
N ARG A 304 24.82 0.97 1.72
CA ARG A 304 25.67 -0.06 1.11
C ARG A 304 24.91 -1.34 0.81
N VAL A 305 24.04 -1.81 1.71
CA VAL A 305 23.19 -2.99 1.46
C VAL A 305 22.16 -2.69 0.39
N GLN A 306 21.57 -1.49 0.38
CA GLN A 306 20.56 -1.12 -0.60
C GLN A 306 21.12 -1.06 -2.04
N GLU A 307 22.28 -0.42 -2.21
CA GLU A 307 22.91 -0.20 -3.50
C GLU A 307 23.62 -1.46 -4.04
N ALA A 308 23.74 -2.50 -3.21
CA ALA A 308 24.36 -3.75 -3.61
C ALA A 308 23.54 -4.46 -4.69
N THR A 309 24.20 -4.84 -5.79
CA THR A 309 23.60 -5.70 -6.82
C THR A 309 23.24 -7.08 -6.26
N ASP A 310 24.00 -7.57 -5.28
CA ASP A 310 23.76 -8.82 -4.57
C ASP A 310 23.56 -8.53 -3.08
N LYS A 311 22.29 -8.26 -2.70
CA LYS A 311 21.90 -7.95 -1.33
C LYS A 311 22.23 -9.07 -0.35
N ALA A 312 22.09 -10.34 -0.77
CA ALA A 312 22.38 -11.49 0.08
C ALA A 312 23.87 -11.56 0.46
N ASN A 313 24.76 -11.31 -0.50
CA ASN A 313 26.18 -11.23 -0.20
C ASN A 313 26.54 -9.96 0.60
N ALA A 314 25.93 -8.81 0.32
CA ALA A 314 26.14 -7.61 1.12
C ALA A 314 25.76 -7.81 2.60
N LEU A 315 24.63 -8.47 2.86
CA LEU A 315 24.22 -8.84 4.21
C LEU A 315 25.19 -9.80 4.89
N ARG A 316 25.74 -10.78 4.16
CA ARG A 316 26.78 -11.66 4.68
C ARG A 316 28.04 -10.89 5.06
N TYR A 317 28.49 -9.96 4.23
CA TYR A 317 29.65 -9.11 4.55
C TYR A 317 29.39 -8.26 5.78
N LEU A 318 28.23 -7.60 5.86
CA LEU A 318 27.84 -6.84 7.04
C LEU A 318 27.84 -7.70 8.30
N ALA A 319 27.28 -8.92 8.24
CA ALA A 319 27.29 -9.84 9.37
C ALA A 319 28.71 -10.24 9.79
N VAL A 320 29.62 -10.45 8.84
CA VAL A 320 31.03 -10.75 9.13
C VAL A 320 31.74 -9.56 9.77
N GLU A 321 31.52 -8.34 9.30
CA GLU A 321 32.10 -7.13 9.89
C GLU A 321 31.62 -6.91 11.34
N LEU A 322 30.34 -7.17 11.59
CA LEU A 322 29.73 -7.04 12.91
C LEU A 322 30.04 -8.22 13.84
N SER A 323 30.53 -9.35 13.32
CA SER A 323 30.75 -10.58 14.10
C SER A 323 31.62 -10.39 15.35
N ASN A 324 32.60 -9.48 15.32
CA ASN A 324 33.46 -9.17 16.47
C ASN A 324 32.70 -8.50 17.65
N ARG A 325 31.51 -7.96 17.37
CA ARG A 325 30.60 -7.38 18.36
C ARG A 325 29.67 -8.43 18.97
N TRP A 326 29.71 -9.67 18.50
CA TRP A 326 28.87 -10.77 18.97
C TRP A 326 29.69 -11.87 19.65
N THR A 327 29.03 -12.67 20.47
CA THR A 327 29.59 -13.89 21.06
C THR A 327 29.19 -15.08 20.18
N PRO A 328 30.13 -15.77 19.53
CA PRO A 328 29.80 -16.95 18.72
C PRO A 328 29.37 -18.11 19.62
N ILE A 329 28.28 -18.76 19.25
CA ILE A 329 27.84 -20.03 19.82
C ILE A 329 28.50 -21.15 19.03
N VAL A 330 29.39 -21.90 19.69
CA VAL A 330 29.98 -23.09 19.10
C VAL A 330 29.03 -24.26 19.33
N ILE A 331 28.41 -24.76 18.27
CA ILE A 331 27.69 -26.04 18.29
C ILE A 331 28.68 -27.14 17.91
N ASP A 332 28.87 -28.11 18.80
CA ASP A 332 29.40 -29.41 18.39
C ASP A 332 28.23 -30.41 18.29
N SER A 333 28.42 -31.52 17.58
CA SER A 333 27.39 -32.55 17.39
C SER A 333 26.93 -33.26 18.68
N THR A 334 27.53 -32.93 19.82
CA THR A 334 27.30 -33.53 21.14
C THR A 334 26.65 -32.58 22.15
N VAL A 335 26.63 -31.27 21.87
CA VAL A 335 26.05 -30.23 22.72
C VAL A 335 24.80 -29.66 22.02
N PRO A 336 23.60 -29.94 22.56
CA PRO A 336 22.37 -29.32 22.08
C PRO A 336 22.47 -27.79 22.12
N ILE A 337 21.88 -27.10 21.13
CA ILE A 337 21.88 -25.64 20.99
C ILE A 337 21.47 -24.96 22.30
N GLU A 338 20.49 -25.52 22.99
CA GLU A 338 19.90 -24.98 24.21
C GLU A 338 20.93 -24.92 25.35
N LYS A 339 21.82 -25.92 25.40
CA LYS A 339 22.91 -25.99 26.36
C LYS A 339 24.03 -25.00 25.99
N ALA A 340 24.35 -24.89 24.70
CA ALA A 340 25.34 -23.95 24.20
C ALA A 340 24.95 -22.48 24.47
N ILE A 341 23.67 -22.13 24.25
CA ILE A 341 23.12 -20.79 24.57
C ILE A 341 23.24 -20.49 26.07
N LYS A 342 22.88 -21.45 26.94
CA LYS A 342 22.92 -21.25 28.41
C LYS A 342 24.34 -21.04 28.95
N GLN A 343 25.34 -21.64 28.30
CA GLN A 343 26.74 -21.58 28.72
C GLN A 343 27.51 -20.39 28.11
N SER A 344 26.95 -19.73 27.09
CA SER A 344 27.59 -18.61 26.40
C SER A 344 27.52 -17.31 27.20
N SER A 345 28.55 -16.47 27.08
CA SER A 345 28.55 -15.13 27.67
C SER A 345 27.47 -14.26 27.04
N LYS A 346 26.67 -13.59 27.89
CA LYS A 346 25.56 -12.71 27.49
C LYS A 346 25.95 -11.22 27.52
N GLU A 347 27.24 -10.91 27.68
CA GLU A 347 27.75 -9.53 27.65
C GLU A 347 27.60 -8.88 26.26
N LYS A 348 27.54 -9.70 25.22
CA LYS A 348 27.32 -9.31 23.83
C LYS A 348 26.16 -10.13 23.25
N PRO A 349 25.52 -9.66 22.17
CA PRO A 349 24.56 -10.46 21.41
C PRO A 349 25.16 -11.80 21.03
N LEU A 350 24.35 -12.85 21.09
CA LEU A 350 24.77 -14.18 20.67
C LEU A 350 24.62 -14.31 19.16
N TYR A 351 25.63 -14.92 18.52
CA TYR A 351 25.63 -15.21 17.11
C TYR A 351 25.79 -16.70 16.90
N LEU A 352 24.96 -17.27 16.02
CA LEU A 352 25.06 -18.65 15.63
C LEU A 352 25.36 -18.75 14.13
N ASP A 353 26.53 -19.29 13.80
CA ASP A 353 26.91 -19.63 12.44
C ASP A 353 26.81 -21.15 12.24
N GLY A 354 25.95 -21.59 11.31
CA GLY A 354 25.90 -22.97 10.87
C GLY A 354 24.55 -23.69 10.99
N SER A 355 24.57 -24.97 10.62
CA SER A 355 23.42 -25.88 10.64
C SER A 355 23.29 -26.54 12.01
N GLY A 356 22.37 -26.05 12.84
CA GLY A 356 21.98 -26.69 14.10
C GLY A 356 20.67 -27.46 13.97
N VAL A 357 20.54 -28.58 14.68
CA VAL A 357 19.25 -29.27 14.85
C VAL A 357 18.63 -28.76 16.15
N LEU A 358 17.52 -28.05 16.05
CA LEU A 358 16.68 -27.74 17.21
C LEU A 358 15.93 -29.01 17.60
N THR A 359 16.21 -29.54 18.79
CA THR A 359 15.55 -30.75 19.30
C THR A 359 14.34 -30.43 20.19
N GLY A 360 14.14 -29.16 20.53
CA GLY A 360 12.97 -28.65 21.24
C GLY A 360 12.86 -27.12 21.15
N ASP A 361 11.89 -26.57 21.88
CA ASP A 361 11.68 -25.11 21.94
C ASP A 361 12.83 -24.43 22.71
N VAL A 362 13.36 -23.35 22.14
CA VAL A 362 14.34 -22.49 22.81
C VAL A 362 13.59 -21.46 23.64
N ASP A 363 13.39 -21.73 24.94
CA ASP A 363 12.81 -20.76 25.87
C ASP A 363 13.91 -19.82 26.40
N ILE A 364 14.03 -18.62 25.81
CA ILE A 364 14.93 -17.56 26.27
C ILE A 364 14.22 -16.75 27.35
N ARG A 365 14.27 -17.22 28.60
CA ARG A 365 13.76 -16.44 29.75
C ARG A 365 14.77 -15.41 30.21
N THR A 366 14.29 -14.20 30.47
CA THR A 366 15.02 -13.14 31.16
C THR A 366 15.12 -13.49 32.64
N ASP A 367 16.14 -14.27 33.01
CA ASP A 367 16.49 -14.41 34.42
C ASP A 367 16.96 -13.06 34.96
N ALA A 368 16.36 -12.63 36.07
CA ALA A 368 16.54 -11.30 36.70
C ALA A 368 18.00 -10.95 37.09
N ALA A 369 18.94 -11.88 36.92
CA ALA A 369 20.36 -11.70 37.20
C ALA A 369 21.18 -11.09 36.05
N ASN A 370 20.65 -11.06 34.81
CA ASN A 370 21.39 -10.57 33.64
C ASN A 370 20.66 -9.41 32.95
N LYS A 371 20.88 -8.19 33.45
CA LYS A 371 20.36 -6.93 32.89
C LYS A 371 21.32 -6.27 31.88
N VAL A 372 21.94 -7.04 30.99
CA VAL A 372 22.75 -6.46 29.92
C VAL A 372 22.30 -7.09 28.60
N ASN A 373 21.83 -6.24 27.70
CA ASN A 373 21.35 -6.52 26.34
C ASN A 373 19.98 -7.22 26.27
N GLN A 374 18.95 -6.40 26.41
CA GLN A 374 17.61 -6.72 25.97
C GLN A 374 17.65 -6.99 24.45
N CYS A 375 17.20 -8.17 24.02
CA CYS A 375 16.52 -8.24 22.73
C CYS A 375 15.33 -7.28 22.86
N SER A 376 15.44 -6.07 22.29
CA SER A 376 14.33 -5.14 22.26
C SER A 376 13.29 -5.66 21.26
N SER A 377 12.46 -6.59 21.70
CA SER A 377 11.11 -6.70 21.19
C SER A 377 10.39 -5.44 21.67
N SER A 378 10.21 -4.47 20.78
CA SER A 378 9.20 -3.44 20.98
C SER A 378 7.82 -4.09 20.79
N THR A 379 7.43 -4.96 21.72
CA THR A 379 6.03 -5.23 22.00
C THR A 379 5.58 -4.12 22.94
N GLY A 380 5.22 -3.01 22.30
CA GLY A 380 4.49 -1.89 22.89
C GLY A 380 3.21 -1.73 22.10
N ILE A 381 2.15 -2.35 22.64
CA ILE A 381 0.73 -2.39 22.25
C ILE A 381 0.40 -3.39 21.14
#